data_AF-A0A972ZSN7-F1
#
_entry.id   AF-A0A972ZSN7-F1
#
_cell.length_a   1.000
_cell.length_b   1.000
_cell.length_c   1.000
_cell.angle_alpha   90.00
_cell.angle_beta   90.00
_cell.angle_gamma   90.00
#
_symmetry.space_group_name_H-M   'P 1'
#
loop_
_entity.id
_entity.type
_entity.pdbx_description
1 polymer ?
#
loop_
_entity_poly.entity_id
_entity_poly.type
_entity_poly.pdbx_seq_one_letter_code
_entity_poly.pdbx_strand_id
1 'polypeptide(L)'
;MNELLPVNEFTQYFVNLWSTCQTSLPDLKQIYPANEKKAREKFFEKFIESINKRSNKKELNSKPAEKLTPLARELFKSVFDYQEEQLDIILSEEYKQMTKDFIRMSRKFDKNVNLDDVFQACRNAWIMNGIQLMLGYKVELTPSIFAYSMLYPYSDNYLDNPKIIQQVKVEFSKRFRKKLSGDKVDAENENEERIFRLVEMIEDQFDRDKYPKVFASLLAIHDAQSKSMSLLDPEGNLTEKEVLNICIEKGGTSVLADGYLVGGDITDEQARFFFGFGAYLQLVDDIQDVKEDSCAGQLTIFSQASSYQNLDTYTAQTFHLGNHVFDLMDLFNGHKLPVFKSLMKKSVETMLLETILLSGQYYSPEFIAHTENYSPLSINYLKKRRSKLSPQRVSFMKKIVESAVAEL
;
A
#
# COMPACT_ATOMS: atom_id res chain seq x y z
N MET A 1 11.59 -30.59 1.71
CA MET A 1 12.16 -29.38 1.09
C MET A 1 12.42 -28.41 2.22
N ASN A 2 13.66 -27.94 2.39
CA ASN A 2 13.89 -26.81 3.30
C ASN A 2 13.06 -25.63 2.79
N GLU A 3 12.26 -25.00 3.65
CA GLU A 3 11.57 -23.76 3.29
C GLU A 3 12.64 -22.72 2.91
N LEU A 4 12.64 -22.29 1.64
CA LEU A 4 13.62 -21.31 1.13
C LEU A 4 13.46 -19.93 1.78
N LEU A 5 12.30 -19.66 2.38
CA LEU A 5 11.93 -18.43 3.05
C LEU A 5 11.36 -18.73 4.44
N PRO A 6 11.77 -18.00 5.50
CA PRO A 6 11.31 -18.22 6.87
C PRO A 6 9.94 -17.56 7.14
N VAL A 7 8.94 -17.80 6.27
CA VAL A 7 7.61 -17.15 6.34
C VAL A 7 6.90 -17.45 7.65
N ASN A 8 6.83 -18.72 8.06
CA ASN A 8 6.18 -19.12 9.31
C ASN A 8 6.86 -18.50 10.54
N GLU A 9 8.20 -18.45 10.55
CA GLU A 9 8.96 -17.85 11.64
C GLU A 9 8.66 -16.35 11.74
N PHE A 10 8.67 -15.63 10.61
CA PHE A 10 8.34 -14.21 10.58
C PHE A 10 6.89 -13.95 10.99
N THR A 11 5.93 -14.75 10.53
CA THR A 11 4.53 -14.65 10.95
C THR A 11 4.41 -14.76 12.47
N GLN A 12 4.99 -15.81 13.07
CA GLN A 12 4.91 -15.99 14.53
C GLN A 12 5.63 -14.87 15.29
N TYR A 13 6.76 -14.39 14.78
CA TYR A 13 7.49 -13.27 15.38
C TYR A 13 6.63 -12.00 15.43
N PHE A 14 6.04 -11.58 14.30
CA PHE A 14 5.27 -10.33 14.25
C PHE A 14 3.90 -10.44 14.93
N VAL A 15 3.27 -11.61 14.93
CA VAL A 15 2.07 -11.87 15.72
C VAL A 15 2.36 -11.70 17.21
N ASN A 16 3.43 -12.33 17.71
CA ASN A 16 3.81 -12.21 19.12
C ASN A 16 4.24 -10.78 19.48
N LEU A 17 5.00 -10.12 18.61
CA LEU A 17 5.42 -8.73 18.82
C LEU A 17 4.21 -7.79 18.92
N TRP A 18 3.25 -7.90 18.00
CA TRP A 18 2.04 -7.08 18.05
C TRP A 18 1.19 -7.36 19.30
N SER A 19 0.98 -8.63 19.66
CA SER A 19 0.19 -8.99 20.85
C SER A 19 0.81 -8.53 22.17
N THR A 20 2.13 -8.28 22.19
CA THR A 20 2.86 -7.80 23.38
C THR A 20 3.11 -6.29 23.37
N CYS A 21 2.72 -5.59 22.30
CA CYS A 21 2.80 -4.15 22.23
C CYS A 21 1.91 -3.47 23.28
N GLN A 22 2.29 -2.25 23.66
CA GLN A 22 1.49 -1.43 24.57
C GLN A 22 0.11 -1.12 23.98
N THR A 23 -0.87 -0.94 24.86
CA THR A 23 -2.28 -0.75 24.49
C THR A 23 -2.75 0.70 24.55
N SER A 24 -1.88 1.62 24.96
CA SER A 24 -2.08 3.08 24.88
C SER A 24 -1.36 3.66 23.67
N LEU A 25 -1.90 4.72 23.06
CA LEU A 25 -1.22 5.39 21.95
C LEU A 25 0.21 5.80 22.34
N PRO A 26 1.18 5.71 21.42
CA PRO A 26 2.50 6.28 21.65
C PRO A 26 2.41 7.81 21.75
N ASP A 27 3.45 8.42 22.33
CA ASP A 27 3.59 9.87 22.34
C ASP A 27 3.86 10.40 20.92
N LEU A 28 2.81 10.94 20.30
CA LEU A 28 2.88 11.56 18.99
C LEU A 28 3.38 13.01 19.18
N LYS A 29 4.62 13.27 18.75
CA LYS A 29 5.38 14.48 19.10
C LYS A 29 4.70 15.82 18.76
N GLN A 30 3.81 15.87 17.76
CA GLN A 30 3.25 17.11 17.22
C GLN A 30 1.79 17.29 17.60
N ILE A 31 1.49 18.31 18.40
CA ILE A 31 0.13 18.72 18.76
C ILE A 31 -0.27 19.93 17.90
N TYR A 32 -1.54 19.96 17.47
CA TYR A 32 -2.09 21.02 16.63
C TYR A 32 -3.19 21.80 17.36
N PRO A 33 -2.93 23.06 17.77
CA PRO A 33 -3.94 23.94 18.35
C PRO A 33 -5.10 24.25 17.38
N ALA A 34 -6.29 24.50 17.92
CA ALA A 34 -7.51 24.72 17.13
C ALA A 34 -7.43 25.91 16.15
N ASN A 35 -6.70 26.97 16.50
CA ASN A 35 -6.45 28.11 15.61
C ASN A 35 -5.56 27.73 14.42
N GLU A 36 -4.54 26.90 14.63
CA GLU A 36 -3.69 26.39 13.54
C GLU A 36 -4.45 25.47 12.61
N LYS A 37 -5.27 24.56 13.15
CA LYS A 37 -6.14 23.69 12.33
C LYS A 37 -7.03 24.52 11.41
N LYS A 38 -7.69 25.57 11.91
CA LYS A 38 -8.53 26.48 11.09
C LYS A 38 -7.74 27.13 9.96
N ALA A 39 -6.50 27.55 10.22
CA ALA A 39 -5.64 28.12 9.18
C ALA A 39 -5.26 27.09 8.11
N ARG A 40 -4.88 25.87 8.53
CA ARG A 40 -4.56 24.73 7.64
C ARG A 40 -5.77 24.32 6.79
N GLU A 41 -6.95 24.23 7.39
CA GLU A 41 -8.21 23.93 6.71
C GLU A 41 -8.54 24.98 5.64
N LYS A 42 -8.37 26.27 5.95
CA LYS A 42 -8.57 27.36 4.98
C LYS A 42 -7.57 27.27 3.82
N PHE A 43 -6.32 26.91 4.11
CA PHE A 43 -5.31 26.68 3.08
C PHE A 43 -5.67 25.48 2.19
N PHE A 44 -6.06 24.36 2.80
CA PHE A 44 -6.50 23.15 2.09
C PHE A 44 -7.71 23.44 1.19
N GLU A 45 -8.71 24.20 1.66
CA GLU A 45 -9.85 24.63 0.84
C GLU A 45 -9.42 25.41 -0.40
N LYS A 46 -8.56 26.44 -0.23
CA LYS A 46 -8.03 27.22 -1.35
C LYS A 46 -7.31 26.33 -2.37
N PHE A 47 -6.54 25.36 -1.88
CA PHE A 47 -5.83 24.41 -2.72
C PHE A 47 -6.80 23.54 -3.53
N ILE A 48 -7.82 22.95 -2.89
CA ILE A 48 -8.84 22.15 -3.60
C ILE A 48 -9.62 22.98 -4.62
N GLU A 49 -9.98 24.22 -4.28
CA GLU A 49 -10.62 25.14 -5.23
C GLU A 49 -9.74 25.42 -6.45
N SER A 50 -8.42 25.56 -6.26
CA SER A 50 -7.47 25.78 -7.35
C SER A 50 -7.44 24.60 -8.32
N ILE A 51 -7.51 23.36 -7.83
CA ILE A 51 -7.53 22.14 -8.64
C ILE A 51 -8.86 21.98 -9.36
N ASN A 52 -9.98 22.26 -8.69
CA ASN A 52 -11.31 22.16 -9.31
C ASN A 52 -11.51 23.19 -10.42
N LYS A 53 -11.04 24.43 -10.24
CA LYS A 53 -11.04 25.47 -11.28
C LYS A 53 -10.24 25.05 -12.52
N ARG A 54 -9.15 24.29 -12.34
CA ARG A 54 -8.36 23.71 -13.45
C ARG A 54 -9.10 22.56 -14.15
N SER A 55 -9.76 21.69 -13.38
CA SER A 55 -10.50 20.54 -13.92
C SER A 55 -11.70 20.92 -14.80
N ASN A 56 -12.36 22.04 -14.49
CA ASN A 56 -13.53 22.52 -15.25
C ASN A 56 -13.16 23.34 -16.49
N LYS A 57 -11.90 23.77 -16.66
CA LYS A 57 -11.39 24.41 -17.88
C LYS A 57 -10.92 23.37 -18.90
N LYS A 58 -11.81 22.46 -19.28
CA LYS A 58 -11.68 21.71 -20.54
C LYS A 58 -12.33 22.52 -21.65
N GLU A 59 -11.68 23.57 -22.11
CA GLU A 59 -11.80 24.11 -23.48
C GLU A 59 -10.90 25.34 -23.66
N LEU A 60 -10.31 25.43 -24.85
CA LEU A 60 -9.48 26.51 -25.42
C LEU A 60 -8.03 26.63 -24.94
N ASN A 61 -7.15 26.18 -25.84
CA ASN A 61 -5.92 26.83 -26.29
C ASN A 61 -5.26 27.85 -25.35
N SER A 62 -3.95 27.65 -25.15
CA SER A 62 -2.94 28.61 -24.69
C SER A 62 -2.72 28.73 -23.17
N LYS A 63 -1.86 27.84 -22.65
CA LYS A 63 -0.63 28.11 -21.87
C LYS A 63 -0.14 26.78 -21.27
N PRO A 64 1.18 26.58 -21.06
CA PRO A 64 1.66 25.44 -20.28
C PRO A 64 0.94 25.49 -18.94
N ALA A 65 0.33 24.37 -18.53
CA ALA A 65 -0.29 24.29 -17.21
C ALA A 65 0.72 24.77 -16.17
N GLU A 66 0.35 25.77 -15.34
CA GLU A 66 1.17 26.12 -14.19
C GLU A 66 1.40 24.85 -13.36
N LYS A 67 2.68 24.44 -13.23
CA LYS A 67 3.11 23.16 -12.64
C LYS A 67 2.28 22.84 -11.38
N LEU A 68 1.69 21.65 -11.30
CA LEU A 68 0.97 21.21 -10.10
C LEU A 68 1.93 20.86 -8.95
N THR A 69 3.20 20.57 -9.25
CA THR A 69 4.22 20.21 -8.25
C THR A 69 4.47 21.30 -7.19
N PRO A 70 4.66 22.60 -7.52
CA PRO A 70 4.77 23.65 -6.51
C PRO A 70 3.57 23.76 -5.57
N LEU A 71 2.35 23.65 -6.09
CA LEU A 71 1.13 23.71 -5.26
C LEU A 71 1.03 22.50 -4.33
N ALA A 72 1.32 21.29 -4.83
CA ALA A 72 1.36 20.08 -4.01
C ALA A 72 2.43 20.19 -2.92
N ARG A 73 3.62 20.71 -3.25
CA ARG A 73 4.70 20.97 -2.30
C ARG A 73 4.24 21.92 -1.18
N GLU A 74 3.61 23.04 -1.53
CA GLU A 74 3.11 24.01 -0.55
C GLU A 74 2.03 23.41 0.36
N LEU A 75 1.15 22.56 -0.19
CA LEU A 75 0.15 21.83 0.60
C LEU A 75 0.78 20.88 1.61
N PHE A 76 1.66 19.98 1.15
CA PHE A 76 2.28 19.00 2.04
C PHE A 76 3.10 19.68 3.14
N LYS A 77 3.80 20.77 2.80
CA LYS A 77 4.53 21.57 3.78
C LYS A 77 3.60 22.29 4.75
N SER A 78 2.62 23.03 4.27
CA SER A 78 1.84 23.97 5.10
C SER A 78 0.70 23.31 5.86
N VAL A 79 0.18 22.18 5.38
CA VAL A 79 -0.92 21.46 6.03
C VAL A 79 -0.42 20.25 6.81
N PHE A 80 0.59 19.54 6.32
CA PHE A 80 1.02 18.25 6.89
C PHE A 80 2.46 18.27 7.43
N ASP A 81 3.12 19.43 7.44
CA ASP A 81 4.46 19.67 7.99
C ASP A 81 5.56 18.78 7.38
N TYR A 82 5.40 18.37 6.12
CA TYR A 82 6.48 17.69 5.40
C TYR A 82 7.67 18.64 5.22
N GLN A 83 8.87 18.13 5.49
CA GLN A 83 10.13 18.86 5.34
C GLN A 83 10.56 18.92 3.87
N GLU A 84 11.33 19.94 3.49
CA GLU A 84 11.77 20.09 2.09
C GLU A 84 12.53 18.85 1.58
N GLU A 85 13.41 18.28 2.40
CA GLU A 85 14.17 17.07 2.06
C GLU A 85 13.25 15.85 1.80
N GLN A 86 12.11 15.76 2.51
CA GLN A 86 11.11 14.71 2.30
C GLN A 86 10.36 14.93 0.97
N LEU A 87 10.03 16.18 0.68
CA LEU A 87 9.36 16.58 -0.57
C LEU A 87 10.27 16.40 -1.79
N ASP A 88 11.58 16.58 -1.61
CA ASP A 88 12.59 16.33 -2.65
C ASP A 88 12.72 14.86 -3.01
N ILE A 89 12.25 13.93 -2.16
CA ILE A 89 12.15 12.51 -2.50
C ILE A 89 10.87 12.25 -3.30
N ILE A 90 9.70 12.55 -2.74
CA ILE A 90 8.41 12.16 -3.34
C ILE A 90 8.03 12.97 -4.59
N LEU A 91 8.57 14.19 -4.73
CA LEU A 91 8.36 15.06 -5.89
C LEU A 91 9.58 15.09 -6.82
N SER A 92 10.53 14.17 -6.64
CA SER A 92 11.73 14.06 -7.46
C SER A 92 11.39 13.80 -8.94
N GLU A 93 12.31 14.20 -9.83
CA GLU A 93 12.14 13.92 -11.26
C GLU A 93 12.25 12.42 -11.56
N GLU A 94 12.99 11.67 -10.76
CA GLU A 94 13.13 10.22 -10.86
C GLU A 94 11.79 9.50 -10.65
N TYR A 95 11.02 9.86 -9.62
CA TYR A 95 9.68 9.28 -9.38
C TYR A 95 8.69 9.67 -10.49
N LYS A 96 8.76 10.90 -10.99
CA LYS A 96 7.93 11.34 -12.13
C LYS A 96 8.27 10.55 -13.39
N GLN A 97 9.57 10.39 -13.67
CA GLN A 97 10.03 9.66 -14.83
C GLN A 97 9.66 8.18 -14.75
N MET A 98 9.82 7.54 -13.58
CA MET A 98 9.35 6.16 -13.35
C MET A 98 7.86 6.02 -13.66
N THR A 99 7.03 6.92 -13.13
CA THR A 99 5.57 6.92 -13.35
C THR A 99 5.22 7.04 -14.84
N LYS A 100 5.92 7.92 -15.57
CA LYS A 100 5.77 8.09 -17.02
C LYS A 100 6.16 6.83 -17.78
N ASP A 101 7.28 6.23 -17.42
CA ASP A 101 7.77 4.98 -18.02
C ASP A 101 6.81 3.82 -17.77
N PHE A 102 6.23 3.74 -16.56
CA PHE A 102 5.25 2.73 -16.20
C PHE A 102 4.03 2.81 -17.10
N ILE A 103 3.42 3.99 -17.22
CA ILE A 103 2.21 4.19 -18.05
C ILE A 103 2.50 3.87 -19.53
N ARG A 104 3.64 4.34 -20.05
CA ARG A 104 4.06 4.05 -21.43
C ARG A 104 4.22 2.55 -21.65
N MET A 105 4.84 1.87 -20.70
CA MET A 105 5.06 0.42 -20.77
C MET A 105 3.75 -0.37 -20.64
N SER A 106 2.83 0.05 -19.76
CA SER A 106 1.50 -0.57 -19.64
C SER A 106 0.72 -0.47 -20.95
N ARG A 107 0.72 0.71 -21.59
CA ARG A 107 0.05 0.91 -22.90
C ARG A 107 0.69 0.12 -24.03
N LYS A 108 2.02 -0.09 -23.97
CA LYS A 108 2.74 -0.93 -24.92
C LYS A 108 2.42 -2.41 -24.71
N PHE A 109 2.31 -2.85 -23.46
CA PHE A 109 2.00 -4.22 -23.08
C PHE A 109 0.56 -4.59 -23.46
N ASP A 110 -0.40 -3.71 -23.13
CA ASP A 110 -1.81 -3.88 -23.45
C ASP A 110 -2.44 -2.53 -23.82
N LYS A 111 -2.86 -2.40 -25.07
CA LYS A 111 -3.46 -1.14 -25.56
C LYS A 111 -4.82 -0.86 -24.92
N ASN A 112 -5.52 -1.90 -24.46
CA ASN A 112 -6.89 -1.83 -23.97
C ASN A 112 -6.98 -1.71 -22.44
N VAL A 113 -5.86 -1.78 -21.72
CA VAL A 113 -5.86 -1.67 -20.26
C VAL A 113 -6.51 -0.37 -19.79
N ASN A 114 -7.39 -0.44 -18.81
CA ASN A 114 -8.00 0.76 -18.25
C ASN A 114 -6.94 1.60 -17.53
N LEU A 115 -7.05 2.91 -17.63
CA LEU A 115 -6.14 3.82 -16.95
C LEU A 115 -6.23 3.70 -15.42
N ASP A 116 -7.42 3.41 -14.88
CA ASP A 116 -7.59 3.19 -13.43
C ASP A 116 -6.80 1.97 -12.95
N ASP A 117 -6.82 0.87 -13.71
CA ASP A 117 -6.05 -0.34 -13.41
C ASP A 117 -4.53 -0.07 -13.49
N VAL A 118 -4.08 0.70 -14.48
CA VAL A 118 -2.68 1.12 -14.60
C VAL A 118 -2.26 1.95 -13.39
N PHE A 119 -3.12 2.85 -12.92
CA PHE A 119 -2.82 3.65 -11.73
C PHE A 119 -2.81 2.80 -10.46
N GLN A 120 -3.73 1.84 -10.34
CA GLN A 120 -3.72 0.89 -9.23
C GLN A 120 -2.41 0.10 -9.18
N ALA A 121 -1.97 -0.44 -10.33
CA ALA A 121 -0.69 -1.13 -10.46
C ALA A 121 0.52 -0.22 -10.17
N CYS A 122 0.49 1.03 -10.64
CA CYS A 122 1.58 1.99 -10.44
C CYS A 122 1.84 2.31 -8.95
N ARG A 123 0.83 2.17 -8.07
CA ARG A 123 1.02 2.31 -6.62
C ARG A 123 2.02 1.29 -6.06
N ASN A 124 1.96 0.04 -6.52
CA ASN A 124 2.93 -0.99 -6.12
C ASN A 124 4.34 -0.62 -6.59
N ALA A 125 4.47 -0.14 -7.83
CA ALA A 125 5.74 0.32 -8.37
C ALA A 125 6.37 1.45 -7.52
N TRP A 126 5.58 2.38 -6.97
CA TRP A 126 6.09 3.41 -6.05
C TRP A 126 6.63 2.84 -4.73
N ILE A 127 6.00 1.80 -4.20
CA ILE A 127 6.50 1.07 -3.01
C ILE A 127 7.86 0.46 -3.36
N MET A 128 7.96 -0.23 -4.50
CA MET A 128 9.21 -0.83 -4.97
C MET A 128 10.31 0.20 -5.26
N ASN A 129 9.99 1.42 -5.69
CA ASN A 129 10.97 2.51 -5.77
C ASN A 129 11.45 2.97 -4.39
N GLY A 130 10.56 2.97 -3.39
CA GLY A 130 10.93 3.16 -2.00
C GLY A 130 11.94 2.10 -1.55
N ILE A 131 11.71 0.84 -1.90
CA ILE A 131 12.64 -0.26 -1.65
C ILE A 131 13.98 -0.05 -2.37
N GLN A 132 13.99 0.42 -3.62
CA GLN A 132 15.23 0.79 -4.32
C GLN A 132 16.03 1.82 -3.51
N LEU A 133 15.38 2.87 -2.99
CA LEU A 133 16.04 3.87 -2.15
C LEU A 133 16.64 3.26 -0.87
N MET A 134 15.90 2.36 -0.21
CA MET A 134 16.36 1.68 1.00
C MET A 134 17.59 0.82 0.74
N LEU A 135 17.59 0.07 -0.37
CA LEU A 135 18.69 -0.79 -0.78
C LEU A 135 19.86 -0.01 -1.43
N GLY A 136 19.72 1.30 -1.63
CA GLY A 136 20.74 2.14 -2.25
C GLY A 136 20.82 2.00 -3.77
N TYR A 137 19.78 1.45 -4.41
CA TYR A 137 19.66 1.37 -5.86
C TYR A 137 19.10 2.67 -6.45
N LYS A 138 19.34 2.84 -7.75
CA LYS A 138 18.72 3.90 -8.54
C LYS A 138 17.22 3.67 -8.64
N VAL A 139 16.43 4.73 -8.50
CA VAL A 139 14.99 4.70 -8.75
C VAL A 139 14.75 4.60 -10.26
N GLU A 140 14.27 3.45 -10.71
CA GLU A 140 13.95 3.19 -12.11
C GLU A 140 12.95 2.04 -12.26
N LEU A 141 12.29 1.99 -13.42
CA LEU A 141 11.36 0.90 -13.75
C LEU A 141 12.13 -0.30 -14.31
N THR A 142 12.32 -1.34 -13.50
CA THR A 142 12.87 -2.62 -13.96
C THR A 142 11.77 -3.51 -14.56
N PRO A 143 12.14 -4.50 -15.40
CA PRO A 143 11.18 -5.51 -15.87
C PRO A 143 10.39 -6.18 -14.74
N SER A 144 11.03 -6.57 -13.64
CA SER A 144 10.40 -7.21 -12.48
C SER A 144 9.39 -6.30 -11.78
N ILE A 145 9.75 -5.02 -11.55
CA ILE A 145 8.86 -4.02 -10.93
C ILE A 145 7.62 -3.82 -11.78
N PHE A 146 7.80 -3.63 -13.10
CA PHE A 146 6.69 -3.49 -14.02
C PHE A 146 5.81 -4.74 -14.01
N ALA A 147 6.44 -5.90 -14.20
CA ALA A 147 5.75 -7.16 -14.40
C ALA A 147 4.88 -7.53 -13.19
N TYR A 148 5.47 -7.50 -12.00
CA TYR A 148 4.76 -7.85 -10.77
C TYR A 148 3.64 -6.85 -10.47
N SER A 149 3.90 -5.55 -10.60
CA SER A 149 2.89 -4.52 -10.39
C SER A 149 1.69 -4.66 -11.34
N MET A 150 1.94 -5.09 -12.59
CA MET A 150 0.89 -5.32 -13.58
C MET A 150 0.17 -6.67 -13.42
N LEU A 151 0.63 -7.59 -12.56
CA LEU A 151 -0.11 -8.83 -12.29
C LEU A 151 -1.48 -8.52 -11.69
N TYR A 152 -1.55 -7.62 -10.71
CA TYR A 152 -2.79 -7.29 -9.97
C TYR A 152 -4.00 -6.99 -10.89
N PRO A 153 -3.92 -6.05 -11.88
CA PRO A 153 -5.01 -5.84 -12.83
C PRO A 153 -5.51 -7.07 -13.59
N TYR A 154 -4.65 -8.07 -13.82
CA TYR A 154 -5.00 -9.25 -14.62
C TYR A 154 -5.34 -10.46 -13.76
N SER A 155 -4.77 -10.59 -12.56
CA SER A 155 -5.10 -11.64 -11.60
C SER A 155 -6.32 -11.28 -10.77
N ASP A 156 -6.31 -10.13 -10.11
CA ASP A 156 -7.27 -9.81 -9.05
C ASP A 156 -8.62 -9.49 -9.66
N ASN A 157 -8.64 -8.63 -10.69
CA ASN A 157 -9.87 -8.36 -11.44
C ASN A 157 -10.50 -9.63 -12.03
N TYR A 158 -9.68 -10.63 -12.38
CA TYR A 158 -10.18 -11.93 -12.87
C TYR A 158 -10.76 -12.76 -11.73
N LEU A 159 -10.06 -12.84 -10.59
CA LEU A 159 -10.51 -13.55 -9.40
C LEU A 159 -11.73 -12.89 -8.73
N ASP A 160 -11.89 -11.59 -8.84
CA ASP A 160 -13.01 -10.82 -8.25
C ASP A 160 -14.23 -10.76 -9.17
N ASN A 161 -14.08 -11.10 -10.45
CA ASN A 161 -15.17 -11.02 -11.40
C ASN A 161 -16.30 -12.00 -11.05
N PRO A 162 -17.51 -11.54 -10.71
CA PRO A 162 -18.62 -12.41 -10.32
C PRO A 162 -19.20 -13.21 -11.50
N LYS A 163 -18.87 -12.84 -12.74
CA LYS A 163 -19.30 -13.55 -13.95
C LYS A 163 -18.48 -14.81 -14.22
N ILE A 164 -17.31 -14.95 -13.57
CA ILE A 164 -16.46 -16.12 -13.72
C ILE A 164 -16.82 -17.11 -12.63
N ILE A 165 -17.17 -18.34 -13.01
CA ILE A 165 -17.56 -19.38 -12.07
C ILE A 165 -16.38 -19.81 -11.21
N GLN A 166 -16.67 -20.21 -9.96
CA GLN A 166 -15.63 -20.54 -8.97
C GLN A 166 -14.66 -21.64 -9.43
N GLN A 167 -15.16 -22.65 -10.15
CA GLN A 167 -14.32 -23.73 -10.66
C GLN A 167 -13.23 -23.23 -11.62
N VAL A 168 -13.56 -22.26 -12.48
CA VAL A 168 -12.60 -21.66 -13.41
C VAL A 168 -11.53 -20.87 -12.66
N LYS A 169 -11.92 -20.13 -11.61
CA LYS A 169 -10.96 -19.40 -10.74
C LYS A 169 -9.98 -20.35 -10.04
N VAL A 170 -10.48 -21.49 -9.56
CA VAL A 170 -9.65 -22.52 -8.91
C VAL A 170 -8.65 -23.13 -9.89
N GLU A 171 -9.09 -23.48 -11.10
CA GLU A 171 -8.19 -24.05 -12.12
C GLU A 171 -7.15 -23.01 -12.61
N PHE A 172 -7.58 -21.76 -12.79
CA PHE A 172 -6.67 -20.63 -13.05
C PHE A 172 -5.60 -20.51 -11.95
N SER A 173 -6.00 -20.49 -10.68
CA SER A 173 -5.06 -20.37 -9.55
C SER A 173 -4.05 -21.52 -9.53
N LYS A 174 -4.50 -22.75 -9.78
CA LYS A 174 -3.60 -23.92 -9.87
C LYS A 174 -2.59 -23.78 -11.00
N ARG A 175 -3.02 -23.38 -12.20
CA ARG A 175 -2.11 -23.16 -13.34
C ARG A 175 -1.13 -22.02 -13.08
N PHE A 176 -1.62 -20.91 -12.51
CA PHE A 176 -0.78 -19.78 -12.17
C PHE A 176 0.30 -20.16 -11.15
N ARG A 177 -0.06 -20.90 -10.09
CA ARG A 177 0.90 -21.44 -9.13
C ARG A 177 1.95 -22.34 -9.77
N LYS A 178 1.55 -23.21 -10.71
CA LYS A 178 2.48 -24.07 -11.48
C LYS A 178 3.44 -23.23 -12.33
N LYS A 179 2.95 -22.21 -13.03
CA LYS A 179 3.81 -21.26 -13.78
C LYS A 179 4.80 -20.54 -12.86
N LEU A 180 4.37 -20.08 -11.69
CA LEU A 180 5.27 -19.50 -10.68
C LEU A 180 6.32 -20.50 -10.17
N SER A 181 5.95 -21.79 -10.07
CA SER A 181 6.85 -22.89 -9.69
C SER A 181 7.88 -23.25 -10.78
N GLY A 182 7.73 -22.73 -12.00
CA GLY A 182 8.60 -23.03 -13.14
C GLY A 182 8.15 -24.25 -13.95
N ASP A 183 6.96 -24.79 -13.69
CA ASP A 183 6.40 -25.88 -14.49
C ASP A 183 6.02 -25.39 -15.89
N LYS A 184 6.15 -26.28 -16.88
CA LYS A 184 5.63 -26.04 -18.23
C LYS A 184 4.12 -26.22 -18.24
N VAL A 185 3.39 -25.12 -18.36
CA VAL A 185 1.93 -25.08 -18.41
C VAL A 185 1.51 -24.14 -19.53
N ASP A 186 0.56 -24.59 -20.34
CA ASP A 186 -0.05 -23.75 -21.38
C ASP A 186 -1.14 -22.87 -20.79
N ALA A 187 -1.23 -21.62 -21.25
CA ALA A 187 -2.32 -20.72 -20.88
C ALA A 187 -3.65 -21.19 -21.49
N GLU A 188 -4.74 -21.13 -20.71
CA GLU A 188 -6.06 -21.54 -21.21
C GLU A 188 -6.76 -20.44 -22.04
N ASN A 189 -6.36 -19.17 -21.85
CA ASN A 189 -6.99 -18.02 -22.48
C ASN A 189 -6.04 -16.81 -22.57
N GLU A 190 -6.45 -15.76 -23.30
CA GLU A 190 -5.64 -14.55 -23.48
C GLU A 190 -5.26 -13.85 -22.16
N ASN A 191 -6.08 -13.95 -21.10
CA ASN A 191 -5.75 -13.34 -19.82
C ASN A 191 -4.58 -14.09 -19.16
N GLU A 192 -4.62 -15.42 -19.16
CA GLU A 192 -3.51 -16.26 -18.72
C GLU A 192 -2.25 -16.04 -19.54
N GLU A 193 -2.36 -15.87 -20.87
CA GLU A 193 -1.21 -15.54 -21.72
C GLU A 193 -0.58 -14.19 -21.35
N ARG A 194 -1.38 -13.19 -20.95
CA ARG A 194 -0.86 -11.91 -20.43
C ARG A 194 -0.12 -12.13 -19.11
N ILE A 195 -0.73 -12.85 -18.16
CA ILE A 195 -0.13 -13.15 -16.86
C ILE A 195 1.18 -13.94 -17.02
N PHE A 196 1.21 -14.95 -17.89
CA PHE A 196 2.39 -15.78 -18.10
C PHE A 196 3.53 -14.99 -18.72
N ARG A 197 3.24 -14.06 -19.64
CA ARG A 197 4.25 -13.12 -20.17
C ARG A 197 4.81 -12.19 -19.09
N LEU A 198 4.00 -11.75 -18.12
CA LEU A 198 4.52 -10.98 -16.98
C LEU A 198 5.45 -11.83 -16.12
N VAL A 199 5.11 -13.10 -15.86
CA VAL A 199 6.03 -14.02 -15.16
C VAL A 199 7.32 -14.21 -15.95
N GLU A 200 7.24 -14.37 -17.27
CA GLU A 200 8.42 -14.50 -18.14
C GLU A 200 9.32 -13.27 -18.10
N MET A 201 8.74 -12.06 -18.01
CA MET A 201 9.53 -10.85 -17.82
C MET A 201 10.31 -10.82 -16.49
N ILE A 202 9.79 -11.48 -15.45
CA ILE A 202 10.53 -11.67 -14.19
C ILE A 202 11.63 -12.71 -14.39
N GLU A 203 11.35 -13.81 -15.09
CA GLU A 203 12.32 -14.86 -15.45
C GLU A 203 13.48 -14.32 -16.30
N ASP A 204 13.20 -13.40 -17.22
CA ASP A 204 14.21 -12.73 -18.07
C ASP A 204 15.17 -11.86 -17.25
N GLN A 205 14.72 -11.32 -16.12
CA GLN A 205 15.56 -10.52 -15.22
C GLN A 205 16.26 -11.37 -14.15
N PHE A 206 15.56 -12.37 -13.61
CA PHE A 206 16.05 -13.23 -12.53
C PHE A 206 16.04 -14.70 -12.97
N ASP A 207 17.24 -15.23 -13.16
CA ASP A 207 17.46 -16.66 -13.38
C ASP A 207 17.02 -17.46 -12.15
N ARG A 208 16.18 -18.50 -12.36
CA ARG A 208 15.57 -19.31 -11.29
C ARG A 208 16.59 -20.05 -10.42
N ASP A 209 17.70 -20.48 -11.01
CA ASP A 209 18.73 -21.24 -10.29
C ASP A 209 19.61 -20.31 -9.46
N LYS A 210 19.86 -19.08 -9.95
CA LYS A 210 20.65 -18.07 -9.25
C LYS A 210 19.87 -17.30 -8.20
N TYR A 211 18.57 -17.04 -8.44
CA TYR A 211 17.70 -16.26 -7.57
C TYR A 211 16.46 -17.06 -7.14
N PRO A 212 16.61 -18.25 -6.52
CA PRO A 212 15.48 -19.11 -6.18
C PRO A 212 14.52 -18.45 -5.18
N LYS A 213 15.01 -17.52 -4.34
CA LYS A 213 14.21 -16.80 -3.35
C LYS A 213 13.21 -15.81 -3.98
N VAL A 214 13.48 -15.27 -5.17
CA VAL A 214 12.53 -14.43 -5.92
C VAL A 214 11.26 -15.20 -6.27
N PHE A 215 11.42 -16.42 -6.77
CA PHE A 215 10.28 -17.26 -7.14
C PHE A 215 9.63 -17.91 -5.92
N ALA A 216 10.42 -18.25 -4.89
CA ALA A 216 9.88 -18.66 -3.61
C ALA A 216 9.00 -17.58 -2.97
N SER A 217 9.36 -16.28 -3.10
CA SER A 217 8.55 -15.20 -2.53
C SER A 217 7.26 -14.97 -3.32
N LEU A 218 7.30 -15.10 -4.64
CA LEU A 218 6.09 -15.07 -5.48
C LEU A 218 5.12 -16.21 -5.13
N LEU A 219 5.65 -17.42 -4.89
CA LEU A 219 4.85 -18.54 -4.41
C LEU A 219 4.29 -18.29 -3.01
N ALA A 220 5.09 -17.73 -2.10
CA ALA A 220 4.67 -17.45 -0.73
C ALA A 220 3.49 -16.47 -0.69
N ILE A 221 3.53 -15.35 -1.43
CA ILE A 221 2.39 -14.43 -1.49
C ILE A 221 1.18 -15.07 -2.17
N HIS A 222 1.37 -15.87 -3.23
CA HIS A 222 0.25 -16.57 -3.88
C HIS A 222 -0.44 -17.56 -2.92
N ASP A 223 0.34 -18.32 -2.16
CA ASP A 223 -0.18 -19.28 -1.18
C ASP A 223 -0.85 -18.55 0.00
N ALA A 224 -0.28 -17.43 0.48
CA ALA A 224 -0.87 -16.60 1.53
C ALA A 224 -2.18 -15.92 1.09
N GLN A 225 -2.25 -15.42 -0.14
CA GLN A 225 -3.49 -14.90 -0.73
C GLN A 225 -4.56 -15.99 -0.82
N SER A 226 -4.20 -17.18 -1.30
CA SER A 226 -5.11 -18.32 -1.37
C SER A 226 -5.64 -18.72 0.00
N LYS A 227 -4.76 -18.74 1.02
CA LYS A 227 -5.13 -18.99 2.42
C LYS A 227 -6.06 -17.91 2.96
N SER A 228 -5.84 -16.63 2.61
CA SER A 228 -6.67 -15.52 3.09
C SER A 228 -8.14 -15.60 2.68
N MET A 229 -8.47 -16.39 1.65
CA MET A 229 -9.88 -16.66 1.30
C MET A 229 -10.66 -17.35 2.42
N SER A 230 -9.98 -18.05 3.35
CA SER A 230 -10.62 -18.63 4.52
C SER A 230 -11.08 -17.59 5.54
N LEU A 231 -10.68 -16.32 5.41
CA LEU A 231 -11.17 -15.22 6.26
C LEU A 231 -12.64 -14.88 5.97
N LEU A 232 -13.19 -15.34 4.84
CA LEU A 232 -14.62 -15.37 4.59
C LEU A 232 -15.21 -16.64 5.24
N ASP A 233 -15.34 -16.60 6.57
CA ASP A 233 -15.74 -17.75 7.39
C ASP A 233 -17.13 -17.54 8.01
N PRO A 234 -18.22 -17.85 7.26
CA PRO A 234 -19.58 -17.67 7.75
C PRO A 234 -19.94 -18.61 8.91
N GLU A 235 -19.14 -19.66 9.12
CA GLU A 235 -19.36 -20.65 10.18
C GLU A 235 -18.69 -20.26 11.50
N GLY A 236 -17.76 -19.29 11.49
CA GLY A 236 -17.09 -18.78 12.69
C GLY A 236 -16.13 -19.78 13.33
N ASN A 237 -15.45 -20.58 12.52
CA ASN A 237 -14.50 -21.60 12.92
C ASN A 237 -13.11 -21.02 13.28
N LEU A 238 -12.75 -19.85 12.76
CA LEU A 238 -11.43 -19.24 12.99
C LEU A 238 -11.35 -18.49 14.32
N THR A 239 -10.30 -18.80 15.09
CA THR A 239 -9.95 -18.04 16.30
C THR A 239 -9.30 -16.70 15.95
N GLU A 240 -9.35 -15.75 16.88
CA GLU A 240 -8.70 -14.43 16.77
C GLU A 240 -7.22 -14.53 16.37
N LYS A 241 -6.49 -15.48 16.98
CA LYS A 241 -5.07 -15.73 16.69
C LYS A 241 -4.87 -16.27 15.27
N GLU A 242 -5.75 -17.13 14.78
CA GLU A 242 -5.68 -17.66 13.42
C GLU A 242 -5.97 -16.59 12.38
N VAL A 243 -6.99 -15.75 12.62
CA VAL A 243 -7.27 -14.57 11.78
C VAL A 243 -6.05 -13.66 11.71
N LEU A 244 -5.47 -13.31 12.85
CA LEU A 244 -4.28 -12.47 12.90
C LEU A 244 -3.07 -13.11 12.18
N ASN A 245 -2.83 -14.42 12.36
CA ASN A 245 -1.77 -15.13 11.63
C ASN A 245 -1.94 -15.01 10.11
N ILE A 246 -3.16 -15.21 9.61
CA ILE A 246 -3.46 -15.15 8.17
C ILE A 246 -3.27 -13.73 7.63
N CYS A 247 -3.76 -12.70 8.34
CA CYS A 247 -3.55 -11.30 7.96
C CYS A 247 -2.05 -10.96 7.91
N ILE A 248 -1.30 -11.26 8.98
CA ILE A 248 0.14 -10.98 9.06
C ILE A 248 0.92 -11.69 7.96
N GLU A 249 0.60 -12.97 7.69
CA GLU A 249 1.25 -13.74 6.62
C GLU A 249 0.97 -13.15 5.24
N LYS A 250 -0.29 -12.79 4.94
CA LYS A 250 -0.69 -12.16 3.68
C LYS A 250 0.04 -10.83 3.46
N GLY A 251 -0.03 -9.93 4.44
CA GLY A 251 0.64 -8.63 4.36
C GLY A 251 2.15 -8.78 4.23
N GLY A 252 2.75 -9.59 5.11
CA GLY A 252 4.20 -9.74 5.18
C GLY A 252 4.80 -10.38 3.93
N THR A 253 4.15 -11.41 3.37
CA THR A 253 4.61 -12.01 2.12
C THR A 253 4.52 -11.05 0.93
N SER A 254 3.59 -10.09 0.92
CA SER A 254 3.42 -9.13 -0.18
C SER A 254 4.66 -8.24 -0.32
N VAL A 255 5.05 -7.54 0.74
CA VAL A 255 6.21 -6.65 0.69
C VAL A 255 7.53 -7.43 0.69
N LEU A 256 7.55 -8.65 1.26
CA LEU A 256 8.70 -9.55 1.11
C LEU A 256 8.95 -9.89 -0.36
N ALA A 257 7.90 -10.17 -1.14
CA ALA A 257 8.01 -10.40 -2.58
C ALA A 257 8.54 -9.16 -3.30
N ASP A 258 8.05 -7.96 -2.97
CA ASP A 258 8.58 -6.71 -3.52
C ASP A 258 10.08 -6.57 -3.23
N GLY A 259 10.51 -6.87 -2.00
CA GLY A 259 11.91 -6.86 -1.58
C GLY A 259 12.81 -7.72 -2.46
N TYR A 260 12.41 -8.97 -2.74
CA TYR A 260 13.14 -9.86 -3.63
C TYR A 260 13.06 -9.44 -5.10
N LEU A 261 11.92 -8.94 -5.57
CA LEU A 261 11.78 -8.48 -6.96
C LEU A 261 12.58 -7.22 -7.27
N VAL A 262 12.91 -6.41 -6.26
CA VAL A 262 13.85 -5.29 -6.37
C VAL A 262 15.29 -5.75 -6.16
N GLY A 263 15.54 -6.55 -5.13
CA GLY A 263 16.88 -6.94 -4.67
C GLY A 263 17.54 -8.08 -5.42
N GLY A 264 16.75 -9.00 -5.97
CA GLY A 264 17.21 -10.34 -6.36
C GLY A 264 17.55 -11.18 -5.13
N ASP A 265 18.65 -10.83 -4.48
CA ASP A 265 19.04 -11.35 -3.18
C ASP A 265 19.01 -10.24 -2.13
N ILE A 266 18.42 -10.56 -0.99
CA ILE A 266 18.39 -9.70 0.20
C ILE A 266 18.84 -10.52 1.42
N THR A 267 19.40 -9.84 2.40
CA THR A 267 19.79 -10.46 3.68
C THR A 267 18.57 -10.88 4.49
N ASP A 268 18.75 -11.78 5.44
CA ASP A 268 17.66 -12.24 6.32
C ASP A 268 17.13 -11.09 7.19
N GLU A 269 17.99 -10.14 7.56
CA GLU A 269 17.61 -8.88 8.22
C GLU A 269 16.67 -8.02 7.35
N GLN A 270 17.03 -7.82 6.08
CA GLN A 270 16.21 -7.07 5.14
C GLN A 270 14.89 -7.79 4.85
N ALA A 271 14.92 -9.12 4.71
CA ALA A 271 13.73 -9.95 4.53
C ALA A 271 12.77 -9.81 5.72
N ARG A 272 13.30 -9.86 6.95
CA ARG A 272 12.51 -9.63 8.17
C ARG A 272 11.91 -8.24 8.22
N PHE A 273 12.66 -7.20 7.82
CA PHE A 273 12.10 -5.85 7.70
C PHE A 273 10.94 -5.81 6.68
N PHE A 274 11.15 -6.29 5.46
CA PHE A 274 10.11 -6.22 4.42
C PHE A 274 8.87 -7.00 4.81
N PHE A 275 9.04 -8.18 5.42
CA PHE A 275 7.92 -8.93 5.98
C PHE A 275 7.20 -8.13 7.07
N GLY A 276 7.94 -7.57 8.04
CA GLY A 276 7.35 -6.74 9.10
C GLY A 276 6.62 -5.51 8.58
N PHE A 277 7.18 -4.87 7.54
CA PHE A 277 6.58 -3.70 6.92
C PHE A 277 5.28 -4.05 6.19
N GLY A 278 5.24 -5.16 5.46
CA GLY A 278 4.00 -5.66 4.87
C GLY A 278 2.95 -6.07 5.90
N ALA A 279 3.37 -6.74 6.98
CA ALA A 279 2.48 -7.09 8.08
C ALA A 279 1.89 -5.85 8.77
N TYR A 280 2.71 -4.82 8.99
CA TYR A 280 2.25 -3.54 9.52
C TYR A 280 1.24 -2.86 8.59
N LEU A 281 1.54 -2.77 7.29
CA LEU A 281 0.64 -2.16 6.31
C LEU A 281 -0.70 -2.90 6.21
N GLN A 282 -0.71 -4.23 6.27
CA GLN A 282 -1.96 -5.00 6.28
C GLN A 282 -2.84 -4.66 7.49
N LEU A 283 -2.26 -4.53 8.69
CA LEU A 283 -3.04 -4.11 9.86
C LEU A 283 -3.56 -2.68 9.73
N VAL A 284 -2.77 -1.80 9.10
CA VAL A 284 -3.22 -0.44 8.79
C VAL A 284 -4.41 -0.49 7.84
N ASP A 285 -4.34 -1.25 6.74
CA ASP A 285 -5.43 -1.42 5.78
C ASP A 285 -6.69 -1.98 6.46
N ASP A 286 -6.57 -3.01 7.30
CA ASP A 286 -7.69 -3.59 8.05
C ASP A 286 -8.36 -2.55 9.00
N ILE A 287 -7.60 -1.59 9.54
CA ILE A 287 -8.16 -0.45 10.32
C ILE A 287 -8.93 0.51 9.41
N GLN A 288 -8.44 0.74 8.19
CA GLN A 288 -9.10 1.63 7.21
C GLN A 288 -10.41 1.06 6.70
N ASP A 289 -10.42 -0.25 6.46
CA ASP A 289 -11.51 -0.98 5.82
C ASP A 289 -12.42 -1.70 6.83
N VAL A 290 -12.28 -1.42 8.14
CA VAL A 290 -13.04 -2.08 9.20
C VAL A 290 -14.56 -2.11 8.93
N LYS A 291 -15.12 -1.06 8.33
CA LYS A 291 -16.54 -1.00 8.00
C LYS A 291 -16.85 -1.88 6.79
N GLU A 292 -16.07 -1.75 5.74
CA GLU A 292 -16.17 -2.49 4.49
C GLU A 292 -16.04 -4.01 4.75
N ASP A 293 -15.03 -4.43 5.51
CA ASP A 293 -14.80 -5.82 5.93
C ASP A 293 -15.96 -6.37 6.76
N SER A 294 -16.42 -5.60 7.75
CA SER A 294 -17.58 -5.97 8.57
C SER A 294 -18.84 -6.15 7.73
N CYS A 295 -19.07 -5.27 6.75
CA CYS A 295 -20.20 -5.38 5.84
C CYS A 295 -20.08 -6.57 4.87
N ALA A 296 -18.86 -6.94 4.48
CA ALA A 296 -18.58 -8.07 3.61
C ALA A 296 -18.54 -9.42 4.35
N GLY A 297 -18.54 -9.42 5.69
CA GLY A 297 -18.34 -10.62 6.50
C GLY A 297 -16.90 -11.14 6.46
N GLN A 298 -15.95 -10.30 6.08
CA GLN A 298 -14.54 -10.64 6.07
C GLN A 298 -13.95 -10.48 7.47
N LEU A 299 -13.37 -11.57 7.99
CA LEU A 299 -12.76 -11.57 9.31
C LEU A 299 -11.38 -10.89 9.27
N THR A 300 -11.26 -9.83 10.06
CA THR A 300 -10.00 -9.25 10.50
C THR A 300 -10.07 -9.07 12.01
N ILE A 301 -8.92 -8.88 12.65
CA ILE A 301 -8.87 -8.61 14.09
C ILE A 301 -9.73 -7.38 14.46
N PHE A 302 -9.78 -6.40 13.56
CA PHE A 302 -10.54 -5.16 13.73
C PHE A 302 -12.02 -5.33 13.41
N SER A 303 -12.39 -6.03 12.32
CA SER A 303 -13.80 -6.23 11.95
C SER A 303 -14.52 -7.07 13.00
N GLN A 304 -13.85 -8.11 13.54
CA GLN A 304 -14.35 -8.91 14.65
C GLN A 304 -14.56 -8.03 15.89
N ALA A 305 -13.52 -7.35 16.36
CA ALA A 305 -13.60 -6.53 17.58
C ALA A 305 -14.63 -5.38 17.47
N SER A 306 -14.81 -4.81 16.28
CA SER A 306 -15.72 -3.67 16.05
C SER A 306 -17.19 -3.97 16.39
N SER A 307 -17.57 -5.26 16.45
CA SER A 307 -18.94 -5.69 16.73
C SER A 307 -19.29 -5.69 18.23
N TYR A 308 -18.30 -5.70 19.14
CA TYR A 308 -18.53 -5.87 20.58
C TYR A 308 -17.55 -5.11 21.50
N GLN A 309 -16.49 -4.49 20.96
CA GLN A 309 -15.47 -3.73 21.71
C GLN A 309 -15.10 -2.42 20.99
N ASN A 310 -14.35 -1.55 21.70
CA ASN A 310 -13.67 -0.42 21.06
C ASN A 310 -12.34 -0.87 20.44
N LEU A 311 -11.92 -0.22 19.37
CA LEU A 311 -10.69 -0.54 18.64
C LEU A 311 -9.44 0.12 19.22
N ASP A 312 -9.58 0.85 20.32
CA ASP A 312 -8.53 1.65 20.95
C ASP A 312 -7.24 0.84 21.18
N THR A 313 -7.37 -0.32 21.84
CA THR A 313 -6.25 -1.20 22.20
C THR A 313 -5.53 -1.74 20.96
N TYR A 314 -6.28 -2.32 20.04
CA TYR A 314 -5.73 -2.93 18.83
C TYR A 314 -5.05 -1.90 17.92
N THR A 315 -5.62 -0.70 17.84
CA THR A 315 -5.05 0.41 17.08
C THR A 315 -3.76 0.92 17.73
N ALA A 316 -3.74 1.07 19.06
CA ALA A 316 -2.54 1.44 19.79
C ALA A 316 -1.40 0.42 19.61
N GLN A 317 -1.69 -0.89 19.72
CA GLN A 317 -0.72 -1.94 19.46
C GLN A 317 -0.15 -1.85 18.04
N THR A 318 -0.99 -1.52 17.06
CA THR A 318 -0.58 -1.35 15.67
C THR A 318 0.35 -0.15 15.48
N PHE A 319 0.14 0.96 16.19
CA PHE A 319 1.10 2.08 16.20
C PHE A 319 2.47 1.67 16.78
N HIS A 320 2.48 0.92 17.87
CA HIS A 320 3.73 0.45 18.48
C HIS A 320 4.46 -0.56 17.62
N LEU A 321 3.73 -1.48 16.97
CA LEU A 321 4.30 -2.37 15.96
C LEU A 321 4.98 -1.57 14.84
N GLY A 322 4.29 -0.54 14.32
CA GLY A 322 4.86 0.36 13.32
C GLY A 322 6.18 0.99 13.76
N ASN A 323 6.28 1.47 15.01
CA ASN A 323 7.53 1.99 15.56
C ASN A 323 8.66 0.94 15.54
N HIS A 324 8.39 -0.27 16.02
CA HIS A 324 9.36 -1.37 16.00
C HIS A 324 9.80 -1.72 14.57
N VAL A 325 8.87 -1.77 13.62
CA VAL A 325 9.17 -2.04 12.21
C VAL A 325 10.01 -0.92 11.60
N PHE A 326 9.71 0.34 11.89
CA PHE A 326 10.52 1.47 11.43
C PHE A 326 11.93 1.46 12.03
N ASP A 327 12.12 0.98 13.26
CA ASP A 327 13.45 0.81 13.86
C ASP A 327 14.29 -0.23 13.11
N LEU A 328 13.67 -1.29 12.56
CA LEU A 328 14.36 -2.25 11.69
C LEU A 328 14.86 -1.62 10.36
N MET A 329 14.34 -0.46 9.94
CA MET A 329 14.89 0.25 8.77
C MET A 329 16.34 0.70 8.99
N ASP A 330 16.80 0.84 10.24
CA ASP A 330 18.17 1.28 10.53
C ASP A 330 19.23 0.22 10.13
N LEU A 331 18.79 -0.97 9.70
CA LEU A 331 19.61 -2.05 9.15
C LEU A 331 20.02 -1.82 7.67
N PHE A 332 19.46 -0.80 7.02
CA PHE A 332 19.74 -0.48 5.61
C PHE A 332 20.85 0.57 5.49
N ASN A 333 21.51 0.61 4.33
CA ASN A 333 22.64 1.52 4.05
C ASN A 333 22.32 2.58 2.97
N GLY A 334 21.03 2.79 2.65
CA GLY A 334 20.59 3.78 1.67
C GLY A 334 20.99 5.21 2.04
N HIS A 335 21.47 6.00 1.08
CA HIS A 335 22.04 7.33 1.38
C HIS A 335 21.02 8.35 1.88
N LYS A 336 19.74 8.19 1.50
CA LYS A 336 18.62 9.05 1.93
C LYS A 336 17.76 8.41 3.02
N LEU A 337 18.23 7.34 3.63
CA LEU A 337 17.44 6.49 4.52
C LEU A 337 16.83 7.22 5.73
N PRO A 338 17.53 8.08 6.49
CA PRO A 338 16.90 8.77 7.61
C PRO A 338 15.73 9.68 7.20
N VAL A 339 15.91 10.41 6.09
CA VAL A 339 14.86 11.28 5.52
C VAL A 339 13.69 10.43 5.02
N PHE A 340 13.97 9.33 4.32
CA PHE A 340 12.97 8.42 3.79
C PHE A 340 12.18 7.69 4.89
N LYS A 341 12.86 7.19 5.93
CA LYS A 341 12.23 6.62 7.14
C LYS A 341 11.28 7.62 7.79
N SER A 342 11.73 8.86 7.99
CA SER A 342 10.91 9.93 8.56
C SER A 342 9.69 10.26 7.68
N LEU A 343 9.86 10.29 6.36
CA LEU A 343 8.79 10.47 5.39
C LEU A 343 7.73 9.36 5.50
N MET A 344 8.16 8.09 5.45
CA MET A 344 7.25 6.93 5.52
C MET A 344 6.47 6.92 6.82
N LYS A 345 7.16 7.10 7.95
CA LYS A 345 6.54 7.14 9.27
C LYS A 345 5.47 8.23 9.35
N LYS A 346 5.79 9.46 8.94
CA LYS A 346 4.84 10.57 8.90
C LYS A 346 3.64 10.28 8.01
N SER A 347 3.85 9.66 6.84
CA SER A 347 2.78 9.31 5.91
C SER A 347 1.79 8.32 6.52
N VAL A 348 2.27 7.22 7.10
CA VAL A 348 1.41 6.19 7.68
C VAL A 348 0.72 6.70 8.96
N GLU A 349 1.43 7.44 9.82
CA GLU A 349 0.84 8.06 11.02
C GLU A 349 -0.30 9.03 10.64
N THR A 350 -0.06 9.92 9.66
CA THR A 350 -1.08 10.87 9.19
C THR A 350 -2.32 10.14 8.67
N MET A 351 -2.11 9.03 7.95
CA MET A 351 -3.18 8.20 7.41
C MET A 351 -3.98 7.51 8.52
N LEU A 352 -3.31 6.92 9.51
CA LEU A 352 -3.96 6.29 10.67
C LEU A 352 -4.78 7.30 11.47
N LEU A 353 -4.20 8.47 11.77
CA LEU A 353 -4.90 9.56 12.47
C LEU A 353 -6.18 9.97 11.74
N GLU A 354 -6.10 10.16 10.42
CA GLU A 354 -7.28 10.49 9.62
C GLU A 354 -8.33 9.38 9.67
N THR A 355 -7.91 8.13 9.52
CA THR A 355 -8.79 6.96 9.55
C THR A 355 -9.56 6.88 10.86
N ILE A 356 -8.86 6.93 12.00
CA ILE A 356 -9.46 6.87 13.35
C ILE A 356 -10.52 7.96 13.53
N LEU A 357 -10.21 9.20 13.15
CA LEU A 357 -11.15 10.32 13.26
C LEU A 357 -12.38 10.14 12.36
N LEU A 358 -12.21 9.53 11.19
CA LEU A 358 -13.29 9.26 10.24
C LEU A 358 -14.13 8.02 10.59
N SER A 359 -13.61 7.12 11.42
CA SER A 359 -14.26 5.87 11.87
C SER A 359 -14.57 5.87 13.37
N GLY A 360 -14.64 7.05 14.00
CA GLY A 360 -14.79 7.21 15.46
C GLY A 360 -16.04 6.60 16.13
N GLN A 361 -16.93 5.95 15.37
CA GLN A 361 -17.99 5.10 15.92
C GLN A 361 -17.47 3.77 16.52
N TYR A 362 -16.25 3.36 16.15
CA TYR A 362 -15.61 2.13 16.65
C TYR A 362 -14.61 2.38 17.79
N TYR A 363 -14.51 3.62 18.28
CA TYR A 363 -13.50 4.05 19.26
C TYR A 363 -14.17 4.72 20.46
N SER A 364 -13.48 4.75 21.60
CA SER A 364 -13.97 5.53 22.74
C SER A 364 -13.93 7.04 22.46
N PRO A 365 -14.84 7.83 23.06
CA PRO A 365 -14.79 9.29 22.98
C PRO A 365 -13.45 9.87 23.47
N GLU A 366 -12.86 9.29 24.51
CA GLU A 366 -11.58 9.70 25.08
C GLU A 366 -10.44 9.48 24.08
N PHE A 367 -10.41 8.32 23.42
CA PHE A 367 -9.41 8.01 22.41
C PHE A 367 -9.51 8.95 21.20
N ILE A 368 -10.73 9.25 20.74
CA ILE A 368 -10.96 10.22 19.66
C ILE A 368 -10.51 11.63 20.06
N ALA A 369 -10.87 12.09 21.26
CA ALA A 369 -10.45 13.40 21.75
C ALA A 369 -8.92 13.51 21.87
N HIS A 370 -8.26 12.44 22.33
CA HIS A 370 -6.82 12.38 22.41
C HIS A 370 -6.17 12.40 21.01
N THR A 371 -6.66 11.53 20.11
CA THR A 371 -6.19 11.43 18.71
C THR A 371 -6.34 12.74 17.94
N GLU A 372 -7.46 13.46 18.16
CA GLU A 372 -7.71 14.72 17.47
C GLU A 372 -6.59 15.74 17.73
N ASN A 373 -5.96 15.76 18.90
CA ASN A 373 -4.86 16.69 19.20
C ASN A 373 -3.67 16.57 18.23
N TYR A 374 -3.44 15.38 17.68
CA TYR A 374 -2.32 15.10 16.78
C TYR A 374 -2.67 15.20 15.29
N SER A 375 -3.94 15.43 14.95
CA SER A 375 -4.35 15.63 13.57
C SER A 375 -4.20 17.09 13.13
N PRO A 376 -3.55 17.38 11.99
CA PRO A 376 -3.41 18.73 11.46
C PRO A 376 -4.75 19.36 11.00
N LEU A 377 -5.78 18.53 10.81
CA LEU A 377 -7.13 18.93 10.40
C LEU A 377 -8.14 18.47 11.46
N SER A 378 -9.19 19.27 11.71
CA SER A 378 -10.22 18.88 12.69
C SER A 378 -11.08 17.72 12.21
N ILE A 379 -11.61 16.93 13.15
CA ILE A 379 -12.54 15.84 12.84
C ILE A 379 -13.76 16.33 12.06
N ASN A 380 -14.26 17.52 12.38
CA ASN A 380 -15.40 18.14 11.70
C ASN A 380 -15.08 18.45 10.24
N TYR A 381 -13.88 18.98 9.98
CA TYR A 381 -13.43 19.24 8.62
C TYR A 381 -13.25 17.94 7.83
N LEU A 382 -12.60 16.94 8.40
CA LEU A 382 -12.39 15.62 7.78
C LEU A 382 -13.74 14.96 7.42
N LYS A 383 -14.72 14.94 8.34
CA LYS A 383 -16.05 14.38 8.09
C LYS A 383 -16.81 15.15 7.00
N LYS A 384 -16.79 16.49 7.03
CA LYS A 384 -17.37 17.35 5.98
C LYS A 384 -16.74 17.08 4.61
N ARG A 385 -15.47 16.70 4.59
CA ARG A 385 -14.74 16.35 3.37
C ARG A 385 -15.01 14.93 2.90
N ARG A 386 -15.04 13.91 3.76
CA ARG A 386 -15.32 12.51 3.37
C ARG A 386 -16.63 12.39 2.58
N SER A 387 -17.69 13.08 3.02
CA SER A 387 -18.99 13.11 2.32
C SER A 387 -18.95 13.74 0.93
N LYS A 388 -17.91 14.50 0.62
CA LYS A 388 -17.65 15.12 -0.69
C LYS A 388 -16.54 14.41 -1.47
N LEU A 389 -15.73 13.56 -0.82
CA LEU A 389 -14.42 13.11 -1.31
C LEU A 389 -14.33 11.66 -1.80
N SER A 390 -15.31 10.77 -1.57
CA SER A 390 -15.13 9.36 -2.01
C SER A 390 -14.87 9.20 -3.52
N PRO A 391 -15.45 10.04 -4.42
CA PRO A 391 -15.06 10.05 -5.83
C PRO A 391 -13.84 10.95 -6.12
N GLN A 392 -13.42 11.79 -5.16
CA GLN A 392 -12.46 12.88 -5.36
C GLN A 392 -11.05 12.63 -4.82
N ARG A 393 -10.82 11.74 -3.83
CA ARG A 393 -9.46 11.38 -3.36
C ARG A 393 -8.69 10.56 -4.38
N VAL A 394 -9.34 9.52 -4.93
CA VAL A 394 -8.84 8.78 -6.10
C VAL A 394 -8.62 9.76 -7.25
N SER A 395 -9.57 10.67 -7.50
CA SER A 395 -9.43 11.73 -8.50
C SER A 395 -8.28 12.71 -8.21
N PHE A 396 -7.92 13.01 -6.96
CA PHE A 396 -6.87 13.98 -6.60
C PHE A 396 -5.48 13.41 -6.82
N MET A 397 -5.18 12.22 -6.31
CA MET A 397 -3.91 11.53 -6.58
C MET A 397 -3.80 11.18 -8.07
N LYS A 398 -4.89 10.67 -8.66
CA LYS A 398 -5.00 10.48 -10.11
C LYS A 398 -4.74 11.77 -10.87
N LYS A 399 -5.26 12.94 -10.44
CA LYS A 399 -5.02 14.24 -11.11
C LYS A 399 -3.63 14.81 -10.89
N ILE A 400 -3.02 14.62 -9.72
CA ILE A 400 -1.61 14.99 -9.49
C ILE A 400 -0.72 14.18 -10.42
N VAL A 401 -0.99 12.89 -10.54
CA VAL A 401 -0.25 11.97 -11.39
C VAL A 401 -0.55 12.24 -12.87
N GLU A 402 -1.81 12.36 -13.28
CA GLU A 402 -2.24 12.76 -14.62
C GLU A 402 -1.67 14.12 -15.00
N SER A 403 -1.51 15.07 -14.07
CA SER A 403 -0.83 16.34 -14.35
C SER A 403 0.67 16.23 -14.40
N ALA A 404 1.29 15.38 -13.57
CA ALA A 404 2.72 15.07 -13.70
C ALA A 404 3.02 14.35 -15.02
N VAL A 405 2.02 13.63 -15.56
CA VAL A 405 2.04 12.91 -16.84
C VAL A 405 1.62 13.80 -18.01
N ALA A 406 0.70 14.76 -17.85
CA ALA A 406 0.28 15.73 -18.87
C ALA A 406 1.32 16.84 -19.13
N GLU A 407 2.45 16.80 -18.42
CA GLU A 407 3.69 17.50 -18.76
C GLU A 407 4.57 16.69 -19.74
N LEU A 408 4.07 15.56 -20.28
CA LEU A 408 4.54 14.89 -21.51
C LEU A 408 3.69 15.33 -22.71
#